data_AF-A0A7S4T7Q4-F1
#
_entry.id   AF-A0A7S4T7Q4-F1
#
_cell.length_a   1.000
_cell.length_b   1.000
_cell.length_c   1.000
_cell.angle_alpha   90.00
_cell.angle_beta   90.00
_cell.angle_gamma   90.00
#
_symmetry.space_group_name_H-M   'P 1'
#
loop_
_entity.id
_entity.type
_entity.pdbx_description
1 polymer ?
#
loop_
_entity_poly.entity_id
_entity_poly.type
_entity_poly.pdbx_seq_one_letter_code
_entity_poly.pdbx_strand_id
1 'polypeptide(L)'
;GARWCCCRTLSAMPVPGSLGHTDVNRQFRSRGPLFTPPTVPAVLPMSRRFVPASRYAARPQAVSCHKCGLPLGESAYYDRLGQATLHAECAAVDLIKQVQEREAVRQRAEIQKKQRQRREYDIGWKPERVPRNVGLAGKLGCDFLAKHGLCCLAFDEEARTVRVVEGMEPAACVNLEYLSLALQVRMQAGREPLFSLDPVDPKMDPKTTMQTKRFEPEWLMGTSLGEVMFQADYHLKELSMGEYEQPVIGMNSIQDYSEIDEQDKWKAREWFV
;
A
#
# COMPACT_ATOMS: atom_id res chain seq x y z
N GLY A 1 22.57 -32.22 19.94
CA GLY A 1 22.07 -31.09 20.76
C GLY A 1 23.23 -30.22 21.18
N ALA A 2 23.50 -29.15 20.43
CA ALA A 2 24.63 -28.26 20.70
C ALA A 2 24.22 -27.19 21.73
N ARG A 3 24.88 -27.20 22.89
CA ARG A 3 24.77 -26.17 23.92
C ARG A 3 25.61 -24.98 23.49
N TRP A 4 24.97 -23.83 23.30
CA TRP A 4 25.66 -22.55 23.09
C TRP A 4 26.34 -22.12 24.39
N CYS A 5 27.65 -21.97 24.35
CA CYS A 5 28.46 -21.56 25.49
C CYS A 5 28.33 -20.05 25.68
N CYS A 6 27.95 -19.65 26.89
CA CYS A 6 27.76 -18.27 27.31
C CYS A 6 29.14 -17.59 27.45
N CYS A 7 29.51 -16.72 26.50
CA CYS A 7 30.67 -15.86 26.64
C CYS A 7 30.33 -14.61 27.48
N ARG A 8 31.16 -14.43 28.50
CA ARG A 8 31.15 -13.34 29.49
C ARG A 8 31.33 -11.95 28.88
N THR A 9 30.55 -11.00 29.42
CA THR A 9 30.82 -9.56 29.58
C THR A 9 31.53 -8.85 28.41
N LEU A 10 30.74 -8.44 27.42
CA LEU A 10 31.01 -7.20 26.69
C LEU A 10 30.71 -6.03 27.65
N SER A 11 31.75 -5.32 28.06
CA SER A 11 31.65 -4.07 28.79
C SER A 11 30.71 -3.11 28.05
N ALA A 12 29.75 -2.56 28.78
CA ALA A 12 28.76 -1.62 28.28
C ALA A 12 29.43 -0.50 27.49
N MET A 13 29.12 -0.40 26.19
CA MET A 13 29.41 0.81 25.44
C MET A 13 28.55 1.94 26.02
N PRO A 14 29.12 3.13 26.29
CA PRO A 14 28.34 4.27 26.72
C PRO A 14 27.33 4.62 25.64
N VAL A 15 26.05 4.64 26.01
CA VAL A 15 24.97 5.13 25.16
C VAL A 15 25.26 6.61 24.88
N PRO A 16 25.54 7.02 23.64
CA PRO A 16 25.65 8.45 23.34
C PRO A 16 24.30 9.11 23.60
N GLY A 17 24.37 10.21 24.36
CA GLY A 17 23.21 10.91 24.92
C GLY A 17 22.09 11.16 23.91
N SER A 18 20.86 11.00 24.40
CA SER A 18 19.63 11.29 23.70
C SER A 18 19.64 12.71 23.11
N LEU A 19 19.90 12.80 21.80
CA LEU A 19 19.53 13.96 21.01
C LEU A 19 18.00 14.12 21.12
N GLY A 20 17.58 15.36 21.38
CA GLY A 20 16.24 15.71 21.86
C GLY A 20 15.11 14.91 21.22
N HIS A 21 14.36 14.23 22.08
CA HIS A 21 13.06 13.66 21.77
C HIS A 21 12.14 14.80 21.32
N THR A 22 12.00 14.99 20.00
CA THR A 22 10.75 15.55 19.48
C THR A 22 9.66 14.51 19.75
N ASP A 23 8.52 14.96 20.25
CA ASP A 23 7.35 14.15 20.54
C ASP A 23 6.79 13.56 19.23
N VAL A 24 7.35 12.43 18.75
CA VAL A 24 6.88 11.72 17.53
C VAL A 24 5.72 10.78 17.86
N ASN A 25 5.14 10.85 19.06
CA ASN A 25 3.95 10.11 19.44
C ASN A 25 2.68 10.76 18.84
N ARG A 26 2.72 11.02 17.52
CA ARG A 26 1.58 11.50 16.75
C ARG A 26 0.70 10.29 16.50
N GLN A 27 -0.24 10.07 17.42
CA GLN A 27 -1.33 9.12 17.23
C GLN A 27 -1.89 9.29 15.82
N PHE A 28 -1.87 8.20 15.05
CA PHE A 28 -2.51 8.15 13.75
C PHE A 28 -3.99 8.51 14.00
N ARG A 29 -4.47 9.60 13.41
CA ARG A 29 -5.86 10.07 13.54
C ARG A 29 -6.51 10.06 12.16
N SER A 30 -6.71 8.89 11.59
CA SER A 30 -7.67 8.73 10.50
C SER A 30 -9.10 8.77 11.06
N ARG A 31 -9.55 9.93 11.57
CA ARG A 31 -10.98 10.21 11.51
C ARG A 31 -11.30 10.29 10.02
N GLY A 32 -11.81 9.21 9.44
CA GLY A 32 -12.45 9.29 8.14
C GLY A 32 -13.46 10.43 8.24
N PRO A 33 -13.37 11.49 7.41
CA PRO A 33 -14.45 12.46 7.37
C PRO A 33 -15.73 11.67 7.10
N LEU A 34 -16.81 12.01 7.81
CA LEU A 34 -18.16 11.62 7.40
C LEU A 34 -18.29 12.06 5.95
N PHE A 35 -18.09 11.10 5.05
CA PHE A 35 -18.03 11.34 3.64
C PHE A 35 -19.49 11.54 3.25
N THR A 36 -19.92 12.80 3.19
CA THR A 36 -21.06 13.11 2.35
C THR A 36 -20.54 12.88 0.93
N PRO A 37 -20.99 11.82 0.23
CA PRO A 37 -20.62 11.65 -1.16
C PRO A 37 -20.96 12.96 -1.87
N PRO A 38 -20.10 13.47 -2.78
CA PRO A 38 -20.44 14.65 -3.56
C PRO A 38 -21.84 14.42 -4.12
N THR A 39 -22.74 15.39 -3.93
CA THR A 39 -24.13 15.30 -4.38
C THR A 39 -24.09 15.20 -5.90
N VAL A 40 -24.01 13.97 -6.42
CA VAL A 40 -24.02 13.73 -7.86
C VAL A 40 -25.44 14.05 -8.30
N PRO A 41 -25.64 15.01 -9.23
CA PRO A 41 -26.97 15.24 -9.76
C PRO A 41 -27.51 13.90 -10.28
N ALA A 42 -28.66 13.50 -9.76
CA ALA A 42 -29.28 12.24 -10.13
C ALA A 42 -29.40 12.18 -11.65
N VAL A 43 -28.78 11.18 -12.28
CA VAL A 43 -29.08 10.87 -13.69
C VAL A 43 -30.53 10.44 -13.69
N LEU A 44 -31.39 11.33 -14.15
CA LEU A 44 -32.80 11.01 -14.30
C LEU A 44 -32.89 9.84 -15.28
N PRO A 45 -33.58 8.75 -14.90
CA PRO A 45 -33.65 7.57 -15.74
C PRO A 45 -34.32 7.95 -17.06
N MET A 46 -33.59 7.82 -18.17
CA MET A 46 -34.21 7.84 -19.49
C MET A 46 -35.05 6.57 -19.61
N SER A 47 -36.37 6.72 -19.78
CA SER A 47 -37.25 5.57 -19.90
C SER A 47 -37.07 4.91 -21.26
N ARG A 48 -36.66 3.64 -21.28
CA ARG A 48 -36.67 2.82 -22.49
C ARG A 48 -38.12 2.44 -22.77
N ARG A 49 -38.69 2.92 -23.87
CA ARG A 49 -40.03 2.48 -24.33
C ARG A 49 -39.86 1.72 -25.63
N PHE A 50 -40.41 0.51 -25.68
CA PHE A 50 -40.52 -0.23 -26.92
C PHE A 50 -41.70 0.33 -27.70
N VAL A 51 -41.47 0.78 -28.94
CA VAL A 51 -42.57 1.19 -29.82
C VAL A 51 -42.95 -0.01 -30.66
N PRO A 52 -44.16 -0.57 -30.51
CA PRO A 52 -44.59 -1.67 -31.34
C PRO A 52 -44.69 -1.23 -32.79
N ALA A 53 -44.20 -2.07 -33.71
CA ALA A 53 -44.13 -1.83 -35.15
C ALA A 53 -45.49 -1.66 -35.86
N SER A 54 -46.62 -1.60 -35.15
CA SER A 54 -47.96 -1.58 -35.73
C SER A 54 -48.52 -0.18 -36.05
N ARG A 55 -47.75 0.90 -35.88
CA ARG A 55 -48.20 2.29 -36.15
C ARG A 55 -47.71 2.92 -37.47
N TYR A 56 -47.18 2.15 -38.42
CA TYR A 56 -46.70 2.68 -39.72
C TYR A 56 -47.81 2.98 -40.75
N ALA A 57 -48.82 3.75 -40.38
CA ALA A 57 -49.77 4.33 -41.35
C ALA A 57 -49.51 5.85 -41.46
N ALA A 58 -49.07 6.28 -42.65
CA ALA A 58 -48.57 7.62 -43.04
C ALA A 58 -47.09 7.88 -42.73
N ARG A 59 -46.24 7.96 -43.77
CA ARG A 59 -44.77 8.17 -43.71
C ARG A 59 -44.42 9.46 -42.95
N PRO A 60 -44.04 9.40 -41.67
CA PRO A 60 -43.50 10.54 -40.97
C PRO A 60 -42.08 10.77 -41.50
N GLN A 61 -41.61 12.02 -41.50
CA GLN A 61 -40.20 12.31 -41.77
C GLN A 61 -39.34 11.43 -40.86
N ALA A 62 -38.40 10.69 -41.44
CA ALA A 62 -37.55 9.78 -40.68
C ALA A 62 -36.75 10.58 -39.64
N VAL A 63 -37.03 10.35 -38.36
CA VAL A 63 -36.31 11.02 -37.27
C VAL A 63 -34.89 10.48 -37.23
N SER A 64 -33.90 11.36 -37.31
CA SER A 64 -32.48 11.02 -37.23
C SER A 64 -31.97 11.09 -35.80
N CYS A 65 -31.12 10.14 -35.41
CA CYS A 65 -30.38 10.18 -34.14
C CYS A 65 -29.50 11.44 -34.07
N HIS A 66 -29.60 12.20 -32.99
CA HIS A 66 -28.83 13.45 -32.83
C HIS A 66 -27.32 13.23 -32.74
N LYS A 67 -26.88 12.03 -32.37
CA LYS A 67 -25.46 11.72 -32.15
C LYS A 67 -24.74 11.26 -33.41
N CYS A 68 -25.33 10.32 -34.15
CA CYS A 68 -24.70 9.74 -35.35
C CYS A 68 -25.31 10.22 -36.66
N GLY A 69 -26.43 10.95 -36.63
CA GLY A 69 -27.13 11.45 -37.82
C GLY A 69 -27.90 10.39 -38.62
N LEU A 70 -27.83 9.11 -38.24
CA LEU A 70 -28.53 8.02 -38.94
C LEU A 70 -30.00 7.93 -38.52
N PRO A 71 -30.91 7.45 -39.39
CA PRO A 71 -32.32 7.24 -39.05
C PRO A 71 -32.49 6.34 -37.83
N LEU A 72 -33.42 6.68 -36.93
CA LEU A 72 -33.75 5.87 -35.77
C LEU A 72 -34.45 4.57 -36.21
N GLY A 73 -34.02 3.45 -35.62
CA GLY A 73 -34.62 2.13 -35.84
C GLY A 73 -35.77 1.82 -34.87
N GLU A 74 -36.07 0.54 -34.69
CA GLU A 74 -37.17 0.07 -33.83
C GLU A 74 -36.95 0.35 -32.33
N SER A 75 -35.69 0.51 -31.91
CA SER A 75 -35.30 0.82 -30.54
C SER A 75 -34.66 2.20 -30.45
N ALA A 76 -35.32 3.13 -29.76
CA ALA A 76 -34.81 4.47 -29.51
C ALA A 76 -34.98 4.87 -28.03
N TYR A 77 -34.12 5.77 -27.57
CA TYR A 77 -34.29 6.48 -26.30
C TYR A 77 -35.06 7.77 -26.52
N TYR A 78 -35.93 8.09 -25.57
CA TYR A 78 -36.82 9.25 -25.61
C TYR A 78 -36.36 10.32 -24.64
N ASP A 79 -36.48 11.57 -25.04
CA ASP A 79 -36.28 12.72 -24.16
C ASP A 79 -37.47 12.91 -23.19
N ARG A 80 -37.43 13.98 -22.39
CA ARG A 80 -38.51 14.31 -21.43
C ARG A 80 -39.84 14.69 -22.10
N LEU A 81 -39.81 15.08 -23.37
CA LEU A 81 -40.99 15.40 -24.17
C LEU A 81 -41.56 14.16 -24.88
N GLY A 82 -40.92 13.00 -24.72
CA GLY A 82 -41.31 11.76 -25.38
C GLY A 82 -40.90 11.71 -26.86
N GLN A 83 -39.94 12.53 -27.29
CA GLN A 83 -39.40 12.52 -28.64
C GLN A 83 -38.21 11.56 -28.72
N ALA A 84 -38.19 10.72 -29.76
CA ALA A 84 -37.09 9.78 -29.99
C ALA A 84 -35.84 10.58 -30.41
N THR A 85 -34.73 10.44 -29.68
CA THR A 85 -33.54 11.31 -29.88
C THR A 85 -32.27 10.53 -30.20
N LEU A 86 -32.14 9.30 -29.70
CA LEU A 86 -30.91 8.51 -29.80
C LEU A 86 -31.19 7.04 -30.10
N HIS A 87 -30.30 6.40 -30.86
CA HIS A 87 -30.26 4.92 -30.95
C HIS A 87 -29.93 4.31 -29.59
N ALA A 88 -30.35 3.06 -29.38
CA ALA A 88 -30.03 2.35 -28.17
C ALA A 88 -28.51 2.19 -27.98
N GLU A 89 -27.78 1.92 -29.06
CA GLU A 89 -26.33 1.79 -29.08
C GLU A 89 -25.65 3.13 -28.81
N CYS A 90 -26.14 4.21 -29.42
CA CYS A 90 -25.61 5.57 -29.21
C CYS A 90 -25.72 6.00 -27.74
N ALA A 91 -26.89 5.73 -27.12
CA ALA A 91 -27.14 6.01 -25.71
C ALA A 91 -26.30 5.13 -24.78
N ALA A 92 -26.11 3.85 -25.10
CA ALA A 92 -25.23 2.95 -24.34
C ALA A 92 -23.77 3.45 -24.35
N VAL A 93 -23.25 3.88 -25.51
CA VAL A 93 -21.91 4.46 -25.63
C VAL A 93 -21.78 5.75 -24.80
N ASP A 94 -22.79 6.63 -24.80
CA ASP A 94 -22.77 7.82 -23.95
C ASP A 94 -22.79 7.47 -22.46
N LEU A 95 -23.58 6.49 -22.06
CA LEU A 95 -23.64 6.04 -20.68
C LEU A 95 -22.29 5.49 -20.22
N ILE A 96 -21.64 4.65 -21.03
CA ILE A 96 -20.30 4.12 -20.74
C ILE A 96 -19.30 5.27 -20.57
N LYS A 97 -19.29 6.24 -21.48
CA LYS A 97 -18.41 7.41 -21.39
C LYS A 97 -18.65 8.21 -20.11
N GLN A 98 -19.90 8.46 -19.74
CA GLN A 98 -20.23 9.16 -18.49
C GLN A 98 -19.78 8.38 -17.25
N VAL A 99 -19.93 7.05 -17.25
CA VAL A 99 -19.45 6.19 -16.16
C VAL A 99 -17.92 6.27 -16.06
N GLN A 100 -17.21 6.15 -17.19
CA GLN A 100 -15.74 6.28 -17.24
C GLN A 100 -15.25 7.64 -16.75
N GLU A 101 -15.90 8.73 -17.16
CA GLU A 101 -15.56 10.09 -16.71
C GLU A 101 -15.77 10.26 -15.20
N ARG A 102 -16.88 9.73 -14.65
CA ARG A 102 -17.14 9.76 -13.20
C ARG A 102 -16.13 8.94 -12.41
N GLU A 103 -15.79 7.75 -12.92
CA GLU A 103 -14.80 6.89 -12.27
C GLU A 103 -13.43 7.55 -12.29
N ALA A 104 -13.03 8.17 -13.41
CA ALA A 104 -11.79 8.94 -13.50
C ALA A 104 -11.75 10.11 -12.49
N VAL A 105 -12.88 10.83 -12.30
CA VAL A 105 -12.98 11.89 -11.28
C VAL A 105 -12.84 11.31 -9.87
N ARG A 106 -13.52 10.19 -9.56
CA ARG A 106 -13.42 9.51 -8.26
C ARG A 106 -11.99 9.07 -7.99
N GLN A 107 -11.36 8.37 -8.92
CA GLN A 107 -9.98 7.89 -8.82
C GLN A 107 -9.00 9.04 -8.58
N ARG A 108 -9.13 10.16 -9.32
CA ARG A 108 -8.30 11.35 -9.09
C ARG A 108 -8.47 11.91 -7.68
N ALA A 109 -9.71 12.00 -7.18
CA ALA A 109 -9.99 12.49 -5.84
C ALA A 109 -9.39 11.56 -4.76
N GLU A 110 -9.49 10.25 -4.95
CA GLU A 110 -8.90 9.25 -4.05
C GLU A 110 -7.37 9.30 -4.06
N ILE A 111 -6.73 9.38 -5.23
CA ILE A 111 -5.28 9.55 -5.35
C ILE A 111 -4.82 10.82 -4.62
N GLN A 112 -5.51 11.95 -4.83
CA GLN A 112 -5.17 13.20 -4.15
C GLN A 112 -5.35 13.12 -2.63
N LYS A 113 -6.40 12.44 -2.16
CA LYS A 113 -6.64 12.20 -0.73
C LYS A 113 -5.52 11.34 -0.14
N LYS A 114 -5.18 10.22 -0.77
CA LYS A 114 -4.07 9.34 -0.36
C LYS A 114 -2.74 10.09 -0.34
N GLN A 115 -2.41 10.85 -1.39
CA GLN A 115 -1.20 11.67 -1.44
C GLN A 115 -1.14 12.71 -0.31
N ARG A 116 -2.27 13.34 0.01
CA ARG A 116 -2.35 14.28 1.14
C ARG A 116 -2.08 13.56 2.47
N GLN A 117 -2.70 12.40 2.68
CA GLN A 117 -2.50 11.61 3.90
C GLN A 117 -1.07 11.10 4.04
N ARG A 118 -0.46 10.60 2.94
CA ARG A 118 0.96 10.21 2.90
C ARG A 118 1.88 11.35 3.32
N ARG A 119 1.62 12.59 2.84
CA ARG A 119 2.38 13.78 3.26
C ARG A 119 2.12 14.18 4.72
N GLU A 120 0.86 14.18 5.16
CA GLU A 120 0.47 14.64 6.50
C GLU A 120 1.00 13.74 7.61
N TYR A 121 0.92 12.43 7.40
CA TYR A 121 1.32 11.40 8.37
C TYR A 121 2.68 10.80 8.06
N ASP A 122 3.35 11.33 7.05
CA ASP A 122 4.70 10.94 6.68
C ASP A 122 4.83 9.45 6.31
N ILE A 123 3.80 8.93 5.66
CA ILE A 123 3.67 7.51 5.31
C ILE A 123 4.21 7.27 3.90
N GLY A 124 4.88 6.14 3.75
CA GLY A 124 5.40 5.65 2.48
C GLY A 124 6.82 5.12 2.65
N TRP A 125 7.25 4.32 1.69
CA TRP A 125 8.63 3.87 1.64
C TRP A 125 9.55 5.06 1.34
N LYS A 126 10.52 5.32 2.23
CA LYS A 126 11.48 6.42 2.11
C LYS A 126 12.89 5.89 2.16
N PRO A 127 13.54 5.67 1.00
CA PRO A 127 14.91 5.16 0.94
C PRO A 127 15.90 5.98 1.76
N GLU A 128 15.63 7.27 1.97
CA GLU A 128 16.47 8.18 2.76
C GLU A 128 16.48 7.82 4.26
N ARG A 129 15.47 7.09 4.75
CA ARG A 129 15.41 6.59 6.13
C ARG A 129 16.14 5.27 6.35
N VAL A 130 16.51 4.58 5.28
CA VAL A 130 17.32 3.36 5.36
C VAL A 130 18.75 3.77 5.74
N PRO A 131 19.27 3.34 6.92
CA PRO A 131 20.61 3.69 7.33
C PRO A 131 21.65 3.19 6.35
N ARG A 132 22.70 3.98 6.15
CA ARG A 132 23.85 3.56 5.35
C ARG A 132 24.92 2.96 6.25
N ASN A 133 25.52 1.86 5.80
CA ASN A 133 26.57 1.17 6.55
C ASN A 133 27.85 2.00 6.75
N VAL A 134 28.06 3.06 5.95
CA VAL A 134 29.30 3.86 5.94
C VAL A 134 29.68 4.40 7.33
N GLY A 135 28.72 4.91 8.09
CA GLY A 135 29.01 5.48 9.43
C GLY A 135 29.38 4.42 10.47
N LEU A 136 28.73 3.26 10.43
CA LEU A 136 29.01 2.15 11.34
C LEU A 136 30.29 1.40 10.95
N ALA A 137 30.54 1.28 9.65
CA ALA A 137 31.76 0.68 9.11
C ALA A 137 33.02 1.34 9.68
N GLY A 138 33.06 2.67 9.68
CA GLY A 138 34.21 3.41 10.24
C GLY A 138 34.40 3.14 11.73
N LYS A 139 33.32 3.00 12.50
CA LYS A 139 33.40 2.64 13.93
C LYS A 139 33.89 1.21 14.16
N LEU A 140 33.66 0.31 13.21
CA LEU A 140 34.11 -1.07 13.24
C LEU A 140 35.50 -1.28 12.62
N GLY A 141 36.18 -0.21 12.16
CA GLY A 141 37.47 -0.32 11.48
C GLY A 141 37.40 -1.01 10.12
N CYS A 142 36.23 -0.95 9.46
CA CYS A 142 35.97 -1.59 8.16
C CYS A 142 36.15 -0.57 7.02
N ASP A 143 37.40 -0.22 6.71
CA ASP A 143 37.73 0.86 5.75
C ASP A 143 37.28 0.58 4.30
N PHE A 144 37.10 -0.69 3.94
CA PHE A 144 36.68 -1.09 2.59
C PHE A 144 35.26 -0.60 2.23
N LEU A 145 34.41 -0.36 3.23
CA LEU A 145 33.01 0.03 3.02
C LEU A 145 32.83 1.44 2.43
N ALA A 146 33.88 2.26 2.45
CA ALA A 146 33.86 3.58 1.83
C ALA A 146 33.72 3.53 0.30
N LYS A 147 34.10 2.41 -0.34
CA LYS A 147 34.11 2.29 -1.82
C LYS A 147 32.80 1.78 -2.41
N HIS A 148 32.22 0.74 -1.81
CA HIS A 148 31.09 0.03 -2.40
C HIS A 148 29.80 0.12 -1.57
N GLY A 149 29.88 0.49 -0.28
CA GLY A 149 28.72 0.65 0.61
C GLY A 149 27.99 -0.65 1.00
N LEU A 150 28.38 -1.77 0.40
CA LEU A 150 27.81 -3.10 0.60
C LEU A 150 28.73 -3.97 1.48
N CYS A 151 28.18 -4.61 2.50
CA CYS A 151 28.90 -5.57 3.33
C CYS A 151 28.05 -6.79 3.66
N CYS A 152 28.73 -7.92 3.86
CA CYS A 152 28.16 -9.14 4.39
C CYS A 152 28.94 -9.59 5.64
N LEU A 153 28.45 -10.64 6.30
CA LEU A 153 29.12 -11.28 7.42
C LEU A 153 29.76 -12.57 6.93
N ALA A 154 31.03 -12.78 7.26
CA ALA A 154 31.72 -14.04 7.07
C ALA A 154 32.05 -14.65 8.43
N PHE A 155 31.73 -15.93 8.60
CA PHE A 155 32.22 -16.70 9.74
C PHE A 155 33.61 -17.24 9.42
N ASP A 156 34.58 -16.88 10.25
CA ASP A 156 35.93 -17.41 10.22
C ASP A 156 35.95 -18.68 11.08
N GLU A 157 36.07 -19.84 10.43
CA GLU A 157 36.04 -21.14 11.11
C GLU A 157 37.25 -21.38 12.01
N GLU A 158 38.43 -20.91 11.61
CA GLU A 158 39.67 -21.09 12.36
C GLU A 158 39.65 -20.25 13.64
N ALA A 159 39.30 -18.97 13.52
CA ALA A 159 39.21 -18.06 14.64
C ALA A 159 37.90 -18.26 15.45
N ARG A 160 36.90 -18.93 14.88
CA ARG A 160 35.51 -19.01 15.39
C ARG A 160 34.91 -17.63 15.66
N THR A 161 35.16 -16.69 14.76
CA THR A 161 34.68 -15.31 14.88
C THR A 161 33.85 -14.91 13.66
N VAL A 162 32.97 -13.93 13.83
CA VAL A 162 32.25 -13.32 12.70
C VAL A 162 32.94 -11.99 12.37
N ARG A 163 33.27 -11.79 11.10
CA ARG A 163 33.85 -10.56 10.58
C ARG A 163 32.97 -9.94 9.50
N VAL A 164 32.99 -8.63 9.42
CA VAL A 164 32.36 -7.90 8.32
C VAL A 164 33.31 -7.95 7.12
N VAL A 165 32.80 -8.35 5.97
CA VAL A 165 33.56 -8.39 4.71
C VAL A 165 32.82 -7.66 3.60
N GLU A 166 33.53 -7.34 2.53
CA GLU A 166 32.95 -6.68 1.37
C GLU A 166 31.96 -7.59 0.65
N GLY A 167 30.77 -7.07 0.37
CA GLY A 167 29.71 -7.80 -0.32
C GLY A 167 29.64 -7.37 -1.79
N MET A 168 29.67 -8.34 -2.70
CA MET A 168 29.46 -8.10 -4.14
C MET A 168 27.98 -8.26 -4.54
N GLU A 169 27.25 -9.11 -3.82
CA GLU A 169 25.86 -9.45 -4.12
C GLU A 169 24.92 -8.78 -3.11
N PRO A 170 23.99 -7.91 -3.55
CA PRO A 170 23.07 -7.22 -2.65
C PRO A 170 22.21 -8.15 -1.78
N ALA A 171 21.84 -9.32 -2.30
CA ALA A 171 21.03 -10.30 -1.57
C ALA A 171 21.78 -10.92 -0.37
N ALA A 172 23.11 -10.97 -0.43
CA ALA A 172 23.96 -11.45 0.67
C ALA A 172 24.37 -10.32 1.63
N CYS A 173 24.06 -9.06 1.31
CA CYS A 173 24.47 -7.91 2.10
C CYS A 173 23.52 -7.67 3.28
N VAL A 174 24.10 -7.17 4.37
CA VAL A 174 23.36 -6.83 5.58
C VAL A 174 23.48 -5.35 5.89
N ASN A 175 22.42 -4.79 6.45
CA ASN A 175 22.49 -3.48 7.09
C ASN A 175 23.00 -3.66 8.52
N LEU A 176 24.18 -3.11 8.80
CA LEU A 176 24.86 -3.26 10.09
C LEU A 176 24.07 -2.61 11.23
N GLU A 177 23.34 -1.53 10.96
CA GLU A 177 22.52 -0.87 11.98
C GLU A 177 21.36 -1.76 12.39
N TYR A 178 20.63 -2.31 11.41
CA TYR A 178 19.53 -3.24 11.66
C TYR A 178 20.00 -4.47 12.40
N LEU A 179 21.13 -5.06 11.98
CA LEU A 179 21.71 -6.20 12.66
C LEU A 179 22.07 -5.86 14.11
N SER A 180 22.72 -4.72 14.34
CA SER A 180 23.14 -4.32 15.69
C SER A 180 21.94 -4.13 16.63
N LEU A 181 20.87 -3.47 16.15
CA LEU A 181 19.65 -3.26 16.91
C LEU A 181 18.92 -4.58 17.15
N ALA A 182 18.82 -5.46 16.16
CA ALA A 182 18.19 -6.77 16.30
C ALA A 182 18.94 -7.65 17.32
N LEU A 183 20.28 -7.66 17.29
CA LEU A 183 21.10 -8.36 18.28
C LEU A 183 20.92 -7.76 19.68
N GLN A 184 20.85 -6.42 19.80
CA GLN A 184 20.58 -5.75 21.06
C GLN A 184 19.22 -6.16 21.64
N VAL A 185 18.16 -6.21 20.82
CA VAL A 185 16.85 -6.72 21.23
C VAL A 185 16.96 -8.16 21.70
N ARG A 186 17.67 -9.03 20.97
CA ARG A 186 17.85 -10.43 21.34
C ARG A 186 18.59 -10.60 22.67
N MET A 187 19.61 -9.79 22.90
CA MET A 187 20.39 -9.82 24.14
C MET A 187 19.59 -9.32 25.35
N GLN A 188 18.81 -8.25 25.18
CA GLN A 188 18.10 -7.61 26.29
C GLN A 188 16.72 -8.22 26.57
N ALA A 189 15.95 -8.52 25.53
CA ALA A 189 14.58 -9.03 25.64
C ALA A 189 14.47 -10.55 25.44
N GLY A 190 15.55 -11.23 25.04
CA GLY A 190 15.55 -12.68 24.80
C GLY A 190 14.77 -13.12 23.56
N ARG A 191 14.35 -12.19 22.71
CA ARG A 191 13.53 -12.44 21.51
C ARG A 191 13.91 -11.56 20.33
N GLU A 192 13.29 -11.77 19.18
CA GLU A 192 13.50 -10.94 17.99
C GLU A 192 12.71 -9.61 18.06
N PRO A 193 13.15 -8.56 17.35
CA PRO A 193 12.38 -7.33 17.21
C PRO A 193 11.03 -7.61 16.55
N LEU A 194 9.95 -7.08 17.12
CA LEU A 194 8.61 -7.24 16.59
C LEU A 194 7.92 -5.89 16.43
N PHE A 195 7.18 -5.76 15.34
CA PHE A 195 6.34 -4.62 15.01
C PHE A 195 4.94 -5.13 14.63
N SER A 196 3.91 -4.46 15.13
CA SER A 196 2.52 -4.69 14.71
C SER A 196 1.71 -3.40 14.68
N LEU A 197 0.61 -3.41 13.93
CA LEU A 197 -0.43 -2.39 13.97
C LEU A 197 -1.63 -2.95 14.72
N ASP A 198 -1.72 -2.65 16.01
CA ASP A 198 -2.76 -3.18 16.86
C ASP A 198 -3.97 -2.23 16.87
N PRO A 199 -5.21 -2.73 16.93
CA PRO A 199 -6.37 -1.88 17.17
C PRO A 199 -6.24 -1.20 18.55
N VAL A 200 -6.53 0.10 18.62
CA VAL A 200 -6.53 0.88 19.88
C VAL A 200 -7.56 0.30 20.86
N ASP A 201 -8.71 -0.13 20.35
CA ASP A 201 -9.68 -0.92 21.10
C ASP A 201 -9.94 -2.24 20.36
N PRO A 202 -9.53 -3.40 20.92
CA PRO A 202 -9.74 -4.71 20.30
C PRO A 202 -11.21 -5.14 20.27
N LYS A 203 -12.11 -4.44 20.97
CA LYS A 203 -13.55 -4.73 20.98
C LYS A 203 -14.31 -4.02 19.87
N MET A 204 -13.72 -3.00 19.26
CA MET A 204 -14.32 -2.24 18.17
C MET A 204 -14.08 -2.96 16.84
N ASP A 205 -14.97 -2.73 15.86
CA ASP A 205 -14.83 -3.29 14.51
C ASP A 205 -13.45 -2.87 13.92
N PRO A 206 -12.59 -3.83 13.52
CA PRO A 206 -11.28 -3.58 12.91
C PRO A 206 -11.32 -2.57 11.74
N LYS A 207 -12.46 -2.46 11.04
CA LYS A 207 -12.64 -1.53 9.93
C LYS A 207 -12.80 -0.07 10.35
N THR A 208 -13.22 0.16 11.60
CA THR A 208 -13.56 1.49 12.12
C THR A 208 -12.61 1.93 13.23
N THR A 209 -12.02 0.96 13.94
CA THR A 209 -11.10 1.21 15.03
C THR A 209 -9.79 1.78 14.51
N MET A 210 -9.20 2.65 15.33
CA MET A 210 -7.89 3.22 15.05
C MET A 210 -6.83 2.16 15.29
N GLN A 211 -5.74 2.19 14.53
CA GLN A 211 -4.58 1.34 14.77
C GLN A 211 -3.46 2.14 15.43
N THR A 212 -2.71 1.49 16.32
CA THR A 212 -1.52 2.03 16.98
C THR A 212 -0.29 1.23 16.59
N LYS A 213 0.84 1.91 16.45
CA LYS A 213 2.13 1.27 16.20
C LYS A 213 2.61 0.64 17.50
N ARG A 214 2.73 -0.68 17.53
CA ARG A 214 3.29 -1.40 18.66
C ARG A 214 4.67 -1.93 18.27
N PHE A 215 5.64 -1.61 19.11
CA PHE A 215 7.01 -2.07 18.98
C PHE A 215 7.39 -2.92 20.17
N GLU A 216 8.16 -3.95 19.90
CA GLU A 216 8.53 -4.93 20.88
C GLU A 216 10.02 -5.25 20.74
N PRO A 217 10.87 -4.70 21.64
CA PRO A 217 10.56 -3.81 22.77
C PRO A 217 10.16 -2.39 22.38
N GLU A 218 9.50 -1.67 23.29
CA GLU A 218 8.96 -0.32 23.05
C GLU A 218 10.01 0.70 22.60
N TRP A 219 11.25 0.57 23.10
CA TRP A 219 12.35 1.47 22.75
C TRP A 219 12.80 1.38 21.28
N LEU A 220 12.35 0.37 20.51
CA LEU A 220 12.56 0.35 19.06
C LEU A 220 11.81 1.50 18.37
N MET A 221 10.77 2.05 19.00
CA MET A 221 10.09 3.23 18.51
C MET A 221 11.07 4.41 18.37
N GLY A 222 11.10 5.03 17.20
CA GLY A 222 12.02 6.13 16.91
C GLY A 222 13.44 5.70 16.53
N THR A 223 13.75 4.40 16.56
CA THR A 223 14.98 3.88 15.95
C THR A 223 14.82 3.72 14.43
N SER A 224 15.94 3.67 13.71
CA SER A 224 15.94 3.41 12.28
C SER A 224 15.34 2.05 11.91
N LEU A 225 15.62 1.01 12.70
CA LEU A 225 15.05 -0.32 12.52
C LEU A 225 13.53 -0.29 12.70
N GLY A 226 13.03 0.31 13.80
CA GLY A 226 11.59 0.40 14.05
C GLY A 226 10.85 1.17 12.95
N GLU A 227 11.40 2.28 12.49
CA GLU A 227 10.80 3.05 11.39
C GLU A 227 10.77 2.25 10.08
N VAL A 228 11.82 1.50 9.76
CA VAL A 228 11.87 0.67 8.56
C VAL A 228 10.93 -0.53 8.66
N MET A 229 10.78 -1.15 9.84
CA MET A 229 9.79 -2.20 10.07
C MET A 229 8.36 -1.69 9.79
N PHE A 230 8.03 -0.49 10.26
CA PHE A 230 6.74 0.14 9.96
C PHE A 230 6.58 0.43 8.46
N GLN A 231 7.57 1.02 7.81
CA GLN A 231 7.49 1.34 6.39
C GLN A 231 7.39 0.10 5.51
N ALA A 232 8.14 -0.96 5.84
CA ALA A 232 8.09 -2.23 5.12
C ALA A 232 6.70 -2.87 5.23
N ASP A 233 6.16 -2.98 6.46
CA ASP A 233 4.81 -3.50 6.68
C ASP A 233 3.75 -2.69 5.91
N TYR A 234 3.80 -1.36 5.99
CA TYR A 234 2.87 -0.51 5.26
C TYR A 234 3.01 -0.63 3.74
N HIS A 235 4.24 -0.70 3.23
CA HIS A 235 4.50 -0.84 1.80
C HIS A 235 4.02 -2.20 1.26
N LEU A 236 4.22 -3.28 2.03
CA LEU A 236 3.68 -4.60 1.70
C LEU A 236 2.15 -4.61 1.67
N LYS A 237 1.49 -3.85 2.56
CA LYS A 237 0.04 -3.65 2.50
C LYS A 237 -0.36 -2.93 1.21
N GLU A 238 0.29 -1.84 0.86
CA GLU A 238 0.01 -1.11 -0.39
C GLU A 238 0.25 -1.99 -1.64
N LEU A 239 1.32 -2.80 -1.65
CA LEU A 239 1.56 -3.80 -2.69
C LEU A 239 0.40 -4.79 -2.76
N SER A 240 0.02 -5.40 -1.64
CA SER A 240 -1.10 -6.36 -1.62
C SER A 240 -2.44 -5.74 -2.05
N MET A 241 -2.64 -4.43 -1.87
CA MET A 241 -3.84 -3.71 -2.33
C MET A 241 -3.81 -3.33 -3.82
N GLY A 242 -2.72 -3.62 -4.53
CA GLY A 242 -2.55 -3.26 -5.94
C GLY A 242 -2.30 -1.76 -6.15
N GLU A 243 -1.78 -1.06 -5.13
CA GLU A 243 -1.41 0.35 -5.26
C GLU A 243 -0.11 0.55 -6.05
N TYR A 244 0.73 -0.48 -6.12
CA TYR A 244 1.95 -0.52 -6.90
C TYR A 244 2.01 -1.77 -7.76
N GLU A 245 2.80 -1.69 -8.83
CA GLU A 245 3.17 -2.85 -9.63
C GLU A 245 3.93 -3.86 -8.78
N GLN A 246 3.60 -5.15 -8.94
CA GLN A 246 4.17 -6.22 -8.14
C GLN A 246 5.62 -6.46 -8.55
N PRO A 247 6.61 -6.28 -7.66
CA PRO A 247 8.02 -6.42 -8.01
C PRO A 247 8.44 -7.87 -8.27
N VAL A 248 7.64 -8.85 -7.84
CA VAL A 248 7.93 -10.28 -7.97
C VAL A 248 6.94 -10.90 -8.94
N ILE A 249 7.46 -11.54 -9.99
CA ILE A 249 6.66 -12.28 -10.96
C ILE A 249 5.87 -13.38 -10.23
N GLY A 250 4.55 -13.39 -10.42
CA GLY A 250 3.63 -14.33 -9.78
C GLY A 250 3.12 -13.88 -8.41
N MET A 251 3.46 -12.68 -7.94
CA MET A 251 2.85 -12.12 -6.73
C MET A 251 1.49 -11.48 -7.07
N ASN A 252 0.43 -12.04 -6.48
CA ASN A 252 -0.97 -11.60 -6.49
C ASN A 252 -1.26 -10.29 -5.73
N SER A 253 -1.82 -9.25 -6.36
CA SER A 253 -2.53 -8.18 -5.64
C SER A 253 -4.00 -8.54 -5.40
N ILE A 254 -4.69 -7.77 -4.55
CA ILE A 254 -6.11 -8.00 -4.27
C ILE A 254 -7.01 -7.78 -5.50
N GLN A 255 -6.56 -6.93 -6.42
CA GLN A 255 -7.31 -6.58 -7.63
C GLN A 255 -7.38 -7.77 -8.60
N ASP A 256 -6.30 -8.55 -8.66
CA ASP A 256 -6.20 -9.74 -9.50
C ASP A 256 -7.20 -10.84 -9.07
N TYR A 257 -7.72 -10.83 -7.83
CA TYR A 257 -8.75 -11.79 -7.38
C TYR A 257 -10.12 -11.51 -7.97
N SER A 258 -10.43 -10.26 -8.33
CA SER A 258 -11.74 -9.96 -8.92
C SER A 258 -11.96 -10.62 -10.29
N GLU A 259 -10.87 -11.11 -10.89
CA GLU A 259 -10.84 -11.74 -12.21
C GLU A 259 -10.69 -13.27 -12.17
N ILE A 260 -10.39 -13.86 -11.00
CA ILE A 260 -10.16 -15.30 -10.84
C ILE A 260 -11.40 -15.93 -10.17
N ASP A 261 -12.20 -16.65 -10.96
CA ASP A 261 -13.51 -17.25 -10.61
C ASP A 261 -13.51 -18.31 -9.47
N GLU A 262 -12.36 -18.61 -8.85
CA GLU A 262 -12.23 -19.65 -7.82
C GLU A 262 -11.74 -19.09 -6.47
N GLN A 263 -12.64 -18.40 -5.76
CA GLN A 263 -12.39 -17.85 -4.41
C GLN A 263 -11.88 -18.91 -3.41
N ASP A 264 -12.25 -20.18 -3.57
CA ASP A 264 -11.96 -21.25 -2.60
C ASP A 264 -10.50 -21.75 -2.61
N LYS A 265 -9.71 -21.44 -3.65
CA LYS A 265 -8.31 -21.91 -3.75
C LYS A 265 -7.29 -20.90 -3.26
N TRP A 266 -7.66 -19.64 -3.10
CA TRP A 266 -6.72 -18.63 -2.67
C TRP A 266 -6.56 -18.62 -1.16
N LYS A 267 -5.46 -19.23 -0.71
CA LYS A 267 -4.89 -18.94 0.60
C LYS A 267 -3.95 -17.77 0.42
N ALA A 268 -4.49 -16.56 0.50
CA ALA A 268 -3.67 -15.43 0.91
C ALA A 268 -2.86 -15.93 2.10
N ARG A 269 -1.53 -15.84 2.06
CA ARG A 269 -0.85 -15.79 3.35
C ARG A 269 -1.49 -14.59 4.04
N GLU A 270 -2.30 -14.84 5.06
CA GLU A 270 -2.81 -13.85 5.98
C GLU A 270 -1.58 -13.26 6.68
N TRP A 271 -0.84 -12.39 5.99
CA TRP A 271 0.28 -11.66 6.55
C TRP A 271 -0.19 -10.59 7.53
N PHE A 272 -1.52 -10.39 7.64
CA PHE A 272 -2.15 -9.34 8.42
C PHE A 272 -3.30 -9.94 9.25
N VAL A 273 -2.95 -10.56 10.38
CA VAL A 273 -3.85 -10.79 11.53
C VAL A 273 -3.20 -10.15 12.75
#